data_AF-G3B261-F1
#
_entry.id   AF-G3B261-F1
#
_cell.length_a   1.000
_cell.length_b   1.000
_cell.length_c   1.000
_cell.angle_alpha   90.00
_cell.angle_beta   90.00
_cell.angle_gamma   90.00
#
_symmetry.space_group_name_H-M   'P 1'
#
loop_
_entity.id
_entity.type
_entity.pdbx_description
1 polymer ?
#
loop_
_entity_poly.entity_id
_entity_poly.type
_entity_poly.pdbx_seq_one_letter_code
_entity_poly.pdbx_strand_id
1 'polypeptide(L)'
;MSQEAKIGYSVGRSIHFDYTSRLNRSNYEQNIKPYLCKWNNGHEYTGRERNPAHVKLYMCDNGDDFKSLKWLYMGSHNLSKQAWGGGSGFGSWQNINEYQVSSYELGILITPENDKDTLKPVFCSDFSSEKYPVRMPLYLPPTRYSPTDMPWSKNISYGDVKDSLGCSYNI
;
A
#
# COMPACT_ATOMS: atom_id res chain seq x y z
N MET A 1 -2.70 -3.19 11.58
CA MET A 1 -3.36 -3.74 10.38
C MET A 1 -3.74 -5.21 10.55
N SER A 2 -2.79 -6.13 10.78
CA SER A 2 -3.09 -7.57 10.86
C SER A 2 -3.85 -7.98 12.13
N GLN A 3 -3.56 -7.36 13.27
CA GLN A 3 -4.21 -7.64 14.56
C GLN A 3 -5.75 -7.49 14.50
N GLU A 4 -6.25 -6.42 13.87
CA GLU A 4 -7.68 -6.09 13.84
C GLU A 4 -8.44 -6.69 12.63
N ALA A 5 -7.71 -7.30 11.70
CA ALA A 5 -8.28 -7.86 10.48
C ALA A 5 -9.26 -9.00 10.81
N LYS A 6 -10.28 -9.24 9.96
CA LYS A 6 -11.33 -10.25 10.22
C LYS A 6 -10.80 -11.67 10.40
N ILE A 7 -9.69 -12.00 9.73
CA ILE A 7 -9.03 -13.31 9.84
C ILE A 7 -7.73 -13.25 10.68
N GLY A 8 -7.60 -12.21 11.50
CA GLY A 8 -6.47 -12.00 12.41
C GLY A 8 -5.11 -11.99 11.71
N TYR A 9 -4.09 -12.52 12.37
CA TYR A 9 -2.72 -12.54 11.86
C TYR A 9 -2.55 -13.35 10.56
N SER A 10 -3.52 -14.17 10.18
CA SER A 10 -3.45 -14.95 8.94
C SER A 10 -3.43 -14.09 7.66
N VAL A 11 -3.98 -12.85 7.69
CA VAL A 11 -3.82 -11.89 6.57
C VAL A 11 -2.34 -11.61 6.27
N GLY A 12 -1.50 -11.70 7.30
CA GLY A 12 -0.07 -11.41 7.21
C GLY A 12 0.70 -12.40 6.34
N ARG A 13 0.13 -13.56 6.00
CA ARG A 13 0.74 -14.54 5.10
C ARG A 13 0.94 -14.00 3.69
N SER A 14 0.12 -13.04 3.27
CA SER A 14 0.18 -12.40 1.95
C SER A 14 0.83 -11.02 1.98
N ILE A 15 1.45 -10.63 3.09
CA ILE A 15 2.12 -9.34 3.25
C ILE A 15 3.59 -9.61 3.58
N HIS A 16 4.46 -9.33 2.62
CA HIS A 16 5.89 -9.57 2.73
C HIS A 16 6.63 -8.25 2.91
N PHE A 17 7.06 -7.98 4.14
CA PHE A 17 7.88 -6.82 4.43
C PHE A 17 8.89 -7.19 5.53
N ASP A 18 10.15 -7.30 5.14
CA ASP A 18 11.24 -7.59 6.08
C ASP A 18 12.05 -6.32 6.36
N TYR A 19 11.90 -5.79 7.57
CA TYR A 19 12.66 -4.65 8.07
C TYR A 19 13.51 -5.00 9.30
N THR A 20 13.60 -6.27 9.67
CA THR A 20 14.31 -6.70 10.90
C THR A 20 15.79 -6.97 10.63
N SER A 21 16.15 -7.36 9.40
CA SER A 21 17.56 -7.56 9.04
C SER A 21 18.36 -6.26 9.16
N ARG A 22 19.65 -6.37 9.53
CA ARG A 22 20.53 -5.20 9.71
C ARG A 22 20.58 -4.31 8.46
N LEU A 23 20.58 -4.92 7.28
CA LEU A 23 20.60 -4.23 5.99
C LEU A 23 19.28 -3.49 5.71
N ASN A 24 18.14 -4.13 6.00
CA ASN A 24 16.83 -3.54 5.71
C ASN A 24 16.42 -2.50 6.74
N ARG A 25 16.89 -2.61 7.99
CA ARG A 25 16.49 -1.71 9.08
C ARG A 25 16.84 -0.26 8.82
N SER A 26 18.06 0.03 8.36
CA SER A 26 18.48 1.41 8.06
C SER A 26 17.64 2.01 6.93
N ASN A 27 17.44 1.24 5.85
CA ASN A 27 16.60 1.65 4.73
C ASN A 27 15.13 1.87 5.16
N TYR A 28 14.60 0.99 6.01
CA TYR A 28 13.26 1.13 6.55
C TYR A 28 13.10 2.43 7.35
N GLU A 29 13.97 2.68 8.34
CA GLU A 29 13.86 3.84 9.22
C GLU A 29 13.99 5.17 8.45
N GLN A 30 14.88 5.24 7.46
CA GLN A 30 15.16 6.48 6.72
C GLN A 30 14.20 6.70 5.55
N ASN A 31 13.94 5.66 4.75
CA ASN A 31 13.32 5.82 3.42
C ASN A 31 11.88 5.33 3.35
N ILE A 32 11.39 4.51 4.31
CA ILE A 32 10.06 3.90 4.24
C ILE A 32 9.16 4.39 5.37
N LYS A 33 9.60 4.26 6.62
CA LYS A 33 8.81 4.56 7.82
C LYS A 33 8.13 5.93 7.81
N PRO A 34 8.78 7.04 7.38
CA PRO A 34 8.14 8.36 7.36
C PRO A 34 6.90 8.45 6.45
N TYR A 35 6.78 7.55 5.48
CA TYR A 35 5.74 7.55 4.45
C TYR A 35 4.62 6.54 4.70
N LEU A 36 4.71 5.73 5.76
CA LEU A 36 3.71 4.70 6.05
C LEU A 36 2.41 5.31 6.60
N CYS A 37 1.29 4.82 6.07
CA CYS A 37 -0.07 5.16 6.47
C CYS A 37 -0.85 3.89 6.82
N LYS A 38 -1.85 4.05 7.69
CA LYS A 38 -2.73 2.98 8.14
C LYS A 38 -3.69 2.58 7.03
N TRP A 39 -3.94 1.28 6.93
CA TRP A 39 -5.05 0.75 6.14
C TRP A 39 -6.40 1.00 6.81
N ASN A 40 -6.46 0.76 8.13
CA ASN A 40 -7.61 1.02 8.97
C ASN A 40 -7.32 2.24 9.86
N ASN A 41 -8.16 3.26 9.80
CA ASN A 41 -8.06 4.45 10.65
C ASN A 41 -9.01 4.42 11.86
N GLY A 42 -9.69 3.29 12.11
CA GLY A 42 -10.61 3.11 13.22
C GLY A 42 -12.08 3.40 12.88
N HIS A 43 -12.38 3.76 11.64
CA HIS A 43 -13.72 4.04 11.16
C HIS A 43 -14.06 3.18 9.93
N GLU A 44 -15.32 2.78 9.76
CA GLU A 44 -15.75 1.98 8.60
C GLU A 44 -16.33 2.89 7.50
N TYR A 45 -15.49 3.27 6.53
CA TYR A 45 -15.89 4.12 5.40
C TYR A 45 -16.08 3.35 4.09
N THR A 46 -15.30 2.28 3.90
CA THR A 46 -15.15 1.53 2.63
C THR A 46 -15.71 0.11 2.73
N GLY A 47 -15.96 -0.37 3.94
CA GLY A 47 -16.35 -1.75 4.25
C GLY A 47 -15.18 -2.74 4.16
N ARG A 48 -13.95 -2.26 3.98
CA ARG A 48 -12.74 -3.07 3.78
C ARG A 48 -11.64 -2.81 4.81
N GLU A 49 -11.89 -1.99 5.82
CA GLU A 49 -10.91 -1.61 6.84
C GLU A 49 -10.39 -2.81 7.62
N ARG A 50 -11.25 -3.79 7.90
CA ARG A 50 -10.87 -5.06 8.53
C ARG A 50 -10.48 -6.15 7.54
N ASN A 51 -10.39 -5.84 6.25
CA ASN A 51 -9.99 -6.75 5.18
C ASN A 51 -8.85 -6.13 4.35
N PRO A 52 -7.61 -6.14 4.87
CA PRO A 52 -6.45 -5.64 4.14
C PRO A 52 -6.39 -6.24 2.74
N ALA A 53 -6.49 -5.39 1.72
CA ALA A 53 -6.53 -5.87 0.35
C ALA A 53 -5.13 -6.24 -0.13
N HIS A 54 -5.02 -7.34 -0.87
CA HIS A 54 -3.80 -7.71 -1.61
C HIS A 54 -3.67 -6.92 -2.95
N VAL A 55 -4.44 -5.84 -3.09
CA VAL A 55 -4.43 -4.93 -4.24
C VAL A 55 -3.22 -4.01 -4.17
N LYS A 56 -2.69 -3.59 -5.33
CA LYS A 56 -1.66 -2.58 -5.43
C LYS A 56 -2.21 -1.43 -6.24
N LEU A 57 -2.32 -0.28 -5.57
CA LEU A 57 -2.84 0.95 -6.13
C LEU A 57 -1.78 2.02 -6.00
N TYR A 58 -1.56 2.74 -7.10
CA TYR A 58 -0.72 3.93 -7.15
C TYR A 58 -1.61 5.04 -7.66
N MET A 59 -1.60 6.21 -7.03
CA MET A 59 -2.51 7.29 -7.40
C MET A 59 -1.85 8.64 -7.14
N CYS A 60 -2.32 9.65 -7.86
CA CYS A 60 -1.86 11.02 -7.69
C CYS A 60 -3.03 11.90 -7.27
N ASP A 61 -2.91 12.46 -6.06
CA ASP A 61 -3.78 13.54 -5.58
C ASP A 61 -3.75 14.72 -6.57
N ASN A 62 -4.90 15.36 -6.75
CA ASN A 62 -5.01 16.54 -7.57
C ASN A 62 -4.57 17.84 -6.86
N GLY A 63 -4.00 17.72 -5.65
CA GLY A 63 -3.64 18.84 -4.79
C GLY A 63 -4.83 19.38 -3.99
N ASP A 64 -5.87 18.57 -3.83
CA ASP A 64 -7.11 18.92 -3.15
C ASP A 64 -7.41 18.00 -1.95
N ASP A 65 -6.35 17.39 -1.39
CA ASP A 65 -6.40 16.46 -0.26
C ASP A 65 -7.20 15.19 -0.59
N PHE A 66 -6.89 14.61 -1.75
CA PHE A 66 -7.51 13.40 -2.30
C PHE A 66 -9.03 13.49 -2.52
N LYS A 67 -9.59 14.69 -2.62
CA LYS A 67 -10.98 14.87 -3.08
C LYS A 67 -11.12 14.50 -4.55
N SER A 68 -10.02 14.58 -5.31
CA SER A 68 -9.93 14.06 -6.66
C SER A 68 -8.54 13.54 -7.00
N LEU A 69 -8.46 12.70 -8.05
CA LEU A 69 -7.19 12.11 -8.51
C LEU A 69 -6.93 12.51 -9.97
N LYS A 70 -5.67 12.80 -10.27
CA LYS A 70 -5.20 13.03 -11.65
C LYS A 70 -5.17 11.72 -12.44
N TRP A 71 -4.70 10.66 -11.79
CA TRP A 71 -4.62 9.32 -12.36
C TRP A 71 -4.62 8.28 -11.24
N LEU A 72 -5.02 7.06 -11.61
CA LEU A 72 -4.97 5.88 -10.77
C LEU A 72 -4.34 4.75 -11.59
N TYR A 73 -3.37 4.06 -11.03
CA TYR A 73 -2.82 2.83 -11.55
C TYR A 73 -3.19 1.66 -10.64
N MET A 74 -3.70 0.58 -11.23
CA MET A 74 -4.02 -0.67 -10.55
C MET A 74 -3.29 -1.82 -11.24
N GLY A 75 -2.53 -2.60 -10.48
CA GLY A 75 -1.76 -3.71 -11.06
C GLY A 75 -1.24 -4.70 -10.04
N SER A 76 -0.31 -5.54 -10.48
CA SER A 76 0.34 -6.57 -9.65
C SER A 76 1.62 -6.08 -8.96
N HIS A 77 2.21 -4.98 -9.43
CA HIS A 77 3.47 -4.41 -8.93
C HIS A 77 3.42 -4.08 -7.43
N ASN A 78 4.17 -4.82 -6.62
CA ASN A 78 4.50 -4.36 -5.27
C ASN A 78 5.50 -3.19 -5.31
N LEU A 79 5.67 -2.48 -4.20
CA LEU A 79 6.71 -1.46 -4.05
C LEU A 79 8.09 -2.11 -3.94
N SER A 80 8.64 -2.55 -5.07
CA SER A 80 9.95 -3.20 -5.16
C SER A 80 10.68 -2.85 -6.45
N LYS A 81 12.01 -2.89 -6.42
CA LYS A 81 12.85 -2.77 -7.62
C LYS A 81 12.67 -3.95 -8.58
N GLN A 82 12.28 -5.13 -8.10
CA GLN A 82 12.06 -6.28 -8.98
C GLN A 82 10.86 -6.06 -9.89
N ALA A 83 9.78 -5.47 -9.35
CA ALA A 83 8.56 -5.16 -10.09
C ALA A 83 8.72 -3.93 -11.00
N TRP A 84 9.24 -2.83 -10.46
CA TRP A 84 9.31 -1.55 -11.20
C TRP A 84 10.56 -1.39 -12.04
N GLY A 85 11.62 -2.12 -11.69
CA GLY A 85 12.94 -1.98 -12.28
C GLY A 85 13.80 -0.90 -11.63
N GLY A 86 15.05 -0.83 -12.10
CA GLY A 86 16.04 0.15 -11.68
C GLY A 86 17.29 0.10 -12.57
N GLY A 87 18.19 1.06 -12.40
CA GLY A 87 19.48 1.04 -13.12
C GLY A 87 20.26 -0.24 -12.80
N SER A 88 20.84 -0.86 -13.82
CA SER A 88 21.62 -2.10 -13.68
C SER A 88 22.99 -1.85 -13.04
N GLY A 89 23.50 -2.84 -12.29
CA GLY A 89 24.78 -2.75 -11.58
C GLY A 89 24.69 -2.11 -10.18
N PHE A 90 25.83 -1.97 -9.50
CA PHE A 90 25.90 -1.43 -8.14
C PHE A 90 27.11 -0.50 -7.97
N GLY A 91 26.90 0.64 -7.30
CA GLY A 91 27.96 1.62 -7.05
C GLY A 91 28.56 2.18 -8.34
N SER A 92 29.88 2.16 -8.46
CA SER A 92 30.62 2.64 -9.64
C SER A 92 30.39 1.80 -10.91
N TRP A 93 29.77 0.63 -10.80
CA TRP A 93 29.47 -0.26 -11.92
C TRP A 93 28.04 -0.08 -12.46
N GLN A 94 27.35 0.98 -12.05
CA GLN A 94 26.00 1.24 -12.51
C GLN A 94 26.01 1.67 -13.98
N ASN A 95 25.36 0.90 -14.85
CA ASN A 95 25.16 1.27 -16.24
C ASN A 95 23.89 2.11 -16.35
N ILE A 96 24.05 3.42 -16.53
CA ILE A 96 22.93 4.37 -16.60
C ILE A 96 22.03 4.16 -17.83
N ASN A 97 22.51 3.45 -18.85
CA ASN A 97 21.77 3.21 -20.09
C ASN A 97 20.95 1.91 -20.05
N GLU A 98 21.02 1.16 -18.96
CA GLU A 98 20.34 -0.12 -18.84
C GLU A 98 19.40 -0.11 -17.62
N TYR A 99 18.12 -0.33 -17.90
CA TYR A 99 17.05 -0.42 -16.92
C TYR A 99 16.59 -1.86 -16.80
N GLN A 100 16.84 -2.47 -15.64
CA GLN A 100 16.57 -3.88 -15.41
C GLN A 100 15.26 -4.05 -14.65
N VAL A 101 14.32 -4.81 -15.22
CA VAL A 101 13.10 -5.29 -14.56
C VAL A 101 13.22 -6.80 -14.35
N SER A 102 12.82 -7.31 -13.19
CA SER A 102 13.08 -8.70 -12.78
C SER A 102 11.81 -9.50 -12.49
N SER A 103 10.64 -8.98 -12.83
CA SER A 103 9.35 -9.64 -12.64
C SER A 103 8.42 -9.34 -13.80
N TYR A 104 7.57 -10.31 -14.13
CA TYR A 104 6.45 -10.09 -15.04
C TYR A 104 5.29 -9.49 -14.25
N GLU A 105 4.90 -8.30 -14.62
CA GLU A 105 3.88 -7.55 -13.92
C GLU A 105 2.93 -6.91 -14.94
N LEU A 106 1.66 -6.74 -14.58
CA LEU A 106 0.66 -6.13 -15.44
C LEU A 106 -0.23 -5.20 -14.61
N GLY A 107 -0.70 -4.13 -15.24
CA GLY A 107 -1.70 -3.26 -14.66
C GLY A 107 -2.32 -2.34 -15.70
N ILE A 108 -3.28 -1.56 -15.23
CA ILE A 108 -4.01 -0.57 -16.00
C ILE A 108 -3.77 0.80 -15.40
N LEU A 109 -3.51 1.78 -16.28
CA LEU A 109 -3.52 3.19 -15.93
C LEU A 109 -4.89 3.75 -16.31
N ILE A 110 -5.55 4.36 -15.33
CA ILE A 110 -6.85 4.99 -15.46
C ILE A 110 -6.61 6.49 -15.38
N THR A 111 -7.02 7.20 -16.43
CA THR A 111 -6.99 8.65 -16.53
C THR A 111 -8.35 9.15 -17.01
N PRO A 112 -8.77 10.37 -16.63
CA PRO A 112 -9.87 11.04 -17.30
C PRO A 112 -9.58 11.24 -18.78
N GLU A 113 -10.61 11.41 -19.60
CA GLU A 113 -10.45 11.62 -21.05
C GLU A 113 -9.89 13.02 -21.38
N ASN A 114 -10.23 14.02 -20.56
CA ASN A 114 -9.79 15.41 -20.74
C ASN A 114 -8.99 15.88 -19.54
N ASP A 115 -7.98 16.73 -19.77
CA ASP A 115 -7.11 17.26 -18.71
C ASP A 115 -7.83 18.08 -17.63
N LYS A 116 -9.04 18.58 -17.92
CA LYS A 116 -9.87 19.33 -16.97
C LYS A 116 -10.73 18.43 -16.09
N ASP A 117 -10.94 17.18 -16.51
CA ASP A 117 -11.70 16.20 -15.76
C ASP A 117 -10.81 15.55 -14.69
N THR A 118 -11.42 14.97 -13.66
CA THR A 118 -10.71 14.30 -12.57
C THR A 118 -11.41 13.01 -12.18
N LEU A 119 -10.64 12.04 -11.68
CA LEU A 119 -11.21 10.84 -11.09
C LEU A 119 -11.72 11.15 -9.69
N LYS A 120 -12.88 10.60 -9.33
CA LYS A 120 -13.54 10.86 -8.05
C LYS A 120 -13.58 9.61 -7.18
N PRO A 121 -12.82 9.56 -6.08
CA PRO A 121 -12.94 8.49 -5.10
C PRO A 121 -14.37 8.37 -4.58
N VAL A 122 -14.94 7.16 -4.65
CA VAL A 122 -16.23 6.84 -4.05
C VAL A 122 -16.12 5.64 -3.13
N PHE A 123 -16.91 5.61 -2.06
CA PHE A 123 -16.87 4.60 -1.01
C PHE A 123 -18.25 3.99 -0.80
N CYS A 124 -18.31 2.70 -0.48
CA CYS A 124 -19.54 1.97 -0.09
C CYS A 124 -20.77 2.02 -1.02
N SER A 125 -20.71 2.71 -2.17
CA SER A 125 -21.79 2.79 -3.15
C SER A 125 -21.35 2.26 -4.52
N ASP A 126 -22.22 1.47 -5.15
CA ASP A 126 -22.04 0.97 -6.52
C ASP A 126 -22.56 1.98 -7.56
N PHE A 127 -23.22 3.05 -7.10
CA PHE A 127 -23.75 4.13 -7.92
C PHE A 127 -23.08 5.46 -7.55
N SER A 128 -22.81 6.28 -8.56
CA SER A 128 -22.29 7.64 -8.39
C SER A 128 -22.81 8.54 -9.50
N SER A 129 -23.07 9.80 -9.17
CA SER A 129 -23.36 10.87 -10.14
C SER A 129 -22.09 11.51 -10.70
N GLU A 130 -20.92 11.16 -10.17
CA GLU A 130 -19.64 11.66 -10.68
C GLU A 130 -19.37 11.14 -12.09
N LYS A 131 -18.73 11.97 -12.93
CA LYS A 131 -18.42 11.61 -14.32
C LYS A 131 -17.43 10.44 -14.42
N TYR A 132 -16.41 10.43 -13.56
CA TYR A 132 -15.39 9.37 -13.51
C TYR A 132 -15.22 8.85 -12.07
N PRO A 133 -16.19 8.08 -11.54
CA PRO A 133 -16.11 7.54 -10.19
C PRO A 133 -15.12 6.37 -10.13
N VAL A 134 -14.35 6.30 -9.05
CA VAL A 134 -13.41 5.21 -8.77
C VAL A 134 -13.72 4.65 -7.40
N ARG A 135 -14.15 3.39 -7.34
CA ARG A 135 -14.43 2.70 -6.07
C ARG A 135 -13.14 2.42 -5.33
N MET A 136 -12.96 3.06 -4.17
CA MET A 136 -11.74 2.90 -3.39
C MET A 136 -11.87 1.81 -2.31
N PRO A 137 -10.86 0.93 -2.15
CA PRO A 137 -10.84 -0.07 -1.10
C PRO A 137 -10.22 0.43 0.21
N LEU A 138 -9.69 1.65 0.24
CA LEU A 138 -9.14 2.32 1.41
C LEU A 138 -9.69 3.75 1.50
N TYR A 139 -9.78 4.28 2.71
CA TYR A 139 -10.19 5.66 2.93
C TYR A 139 -9.12 6.65 2.46
N LEU A 140 -9.57 7.79 1.94
CA LEU A 140 -8.71 8.91 1.54
C LEU A 140 -9.19 10.20 2.23
N PRO A 141 -8.26 11.07 2.68
CA PRO A 141 -6.81 10.89 2.65
C PRO A 141 -6.33 9.79 3.63
N PRO A 142 -5.20 9.10 3.36
CA PRO A 142 -4.69 8.07 4.25
C PRO A 142 -4.22 8.63 5.60
N THR A 143 -4.52 7.94 6.68
CA THR A 143 -4.07 8.33 8.03
C THR A 143 -2.62 7.90 8.27
N ARG A 144 -1.74 8.83 8.62
CA ARG A 144 -0.32 8.55 8.93
C ARG A 144 -0.17 7.56 10.09
N TYR A 145 0.91 6.80 10.08
CA TYR A 145 1.35 6.05 11.27
C TYR A 145 1.66 7.02 12.42
N SER A 146 1.25 6.65 13.63
CA SER A 146 1.70 7.27 14.87
C SER A 146 3.12 6.78 15.23
N PRO A 147 3.81 7.43 16.17
CA PRO A 147 5.15 7.04 16.58
C PRO A 147 5.27 5.60 17.11
N THR A 148 4.17 5.00 17.57
CA THR A 148 4.12 3.64 18.12
C THR A 148 3.62 2.61 17.11
N ASP A 149 3.13 3.03 15.94
CA ASP A 149 2.70 2.09 14.90
C ASP A 149 3.90 1.40 14.26
N MET A 150 3.76 0.11 14.02
CA MET A 150 4.76 -0.71 13.36
C MET A 150 4.11 -1.42 12.16
N PRO A 151 4.80 -1.48 11.00
CA PRO A 151 4.31 -2.25 9.87
C PRO A 151 4.30 -3.73 10.22
N TRP A 152 3.43 -4.48 9.56
CA TRP A 152 3.43 -5.93 9.69
C TRP A 152 4.74 -6.52 9.14
N SER A 153 5.32 -7.48 9.86
CA SER A 153 6.36 -8.37 9.35
C SER A 153 6.15 -9.78 9.87
N LYS A 154 6.23 -10.76 8.97
CA LYS A 154 6.24 -12.18 9.32
C LYS A 154 7.49 -12.63 10.08
N ASN A 155 8.49 -11.77 10.23
CA ASN A 155 9.76 -12.07 10.89
C ASN A 155 9.81 -11.53 12.34
N ILE A 156 8.67 -11.16 12.93
CA ILE A 156 8.59 -10.56 14.27
C ILE A 156 7.59 -11.35 15.11
N SER A 157 8.00 -11.68 16.33
CA SER A 157 7.10 -12.15 17.38
C SER A 157 6.39 -10.96 18.04
N TYR A 158 5.06 -11.00 18.07
CA TYR A 158 4.22 -9.95 18.67
C TYR A 158 3.84 -10.25 20.13
N GLY A 159 4.40 -11.31 20.72
CA GLY A 159 4.24 -11.65 22.14
C GLY A 159 2.81 -12.07 22.47
N ASP A 160 2.27 -11.48 23.54
CA ASP A 160 0.92 -11.78 24.04
C ASP A 160 -0.20 -11.00 23.34
N VAL A 161 0.16 -10.14 22.37
CA VAL A 161 -0.82 -9.39 21.59
C VAL A 161 -1.71 -10.38 20.84
N LYS A 162 -3.01 -10.33 21.13
CA LYS A 162 -4.02 -11.17 20.49
C LYS A 162 -4.61 -10.46 19.29
N ASP A 163 -4.79 -11.20 18.20
CA ASP A 163 -5.58 -10.77 17.06
C ASP A 163 -7.09 -10.88 17.34
N SER A 164 -7.89 -10.50 16.35
CA SER A 164 -9.35 -10.55 16.39
C SER A 164 -9.96 -11.94 16.62
N LEU A 165 -9.16 -13.01 16.51
CA LEU A 165 -9.55 -14.40 16.73
C LEU A 165 -8.99 -14.96 18.05
N GLY A 166 -8.31 -14.14 18.86
CA GLY A 166 -7.69 -14.57 20.12
C GLY A 166 -6.34 -15.27 19.95
N CYS A 167 -5.76 -15.25 18.75
CA CYS A 167 -4.48 -15.88 18.45
C CYS A 167 -3.31 -14.90 18.63
N SER A 168 -2.17 -15.40 19.10
CA SER A 168 -0.89 -14.67 19.11
C SER A 168 -0.02 -15.11 17.93
N TYR A 169 0.83 -14.22 17.41
CA TYR A 169 1.80 -14.54 16.37
C TYR A 169 3.22 -14.45 16.92
N ASN A 170 3.91 -15.58 16.98
CA ASN A 170 5.30 -15.72 17.42
C ASN A 170 6.02 -16.68 16.47
N ILE A 171 7.27 -16.36 16.12
CA ILE A 171 8.14 -17.16 15.25
C ILE A 171 9.06 -18.09 16.04
#